data_AF-A0AAI9TM29-F1
#
_entry.id   AF-A0AAI9TM29-F1
#
_cell.length_a   1.000
_cell.length_b   1.000
_cell.length_c   1.000
_cell.angle_alpha   90.00
_cell.angle_beta   90.00
_cell.angle_gamma   90.00
#
_symmetry.space_group_name_H-M   'P 1'
#
loop_
_entity.id
_entity.type
_entity.pdbx_description
1 polymer ?
#
loop_
_entity_poly.entity_id
_entity_poly.type
_entity_poly.pdbx_seq_one_letter_code
_entity_poly.pdbx_strand_id
1 'polypeptide(L)'
;MSSSLDSDLMEEDNGRGNPITFIDELMKEIRKHMKGEGHGALKAAMTAFRTISRKKFSSSDEFIVSMKAIYKTLVDLKSGIPPYYALQTMLIELMEVPELNSFIVVKDNELNAIENPVTMITMIDSSI
;
A
#
# COMPACT_ATOMS: atom_id res chain seq x y z
N MET A 1 -14.37 4.36 53.34
CA MET A 1 -14.70 3.65 52.10
C MET A 1 -13.52 3.84 51.16
N SER A 2 -12.65 2.84 51.07
CA SER A 2 -11.40 2.90 50.33
C SER A 2 -11.29 1.66 49.44
N SER A 3 -10.71 1.90 48.26
CA SER A 3 -10.18 0.96 47.27
C SER A 3 -11.15 -0.07 46.67
N SER A 4 -11.67 0.28 45.50
CA SER A 4 -12.06 -0.67 44.46
C SER A 4 -11.87 0.00 43.09
N LEU A 5 -10.74 0.68 42.91
CA LEU A 5 -10.24 0.94 41.55
C LEU A 5 -9.52 -0.33 41.12
N ASP A 6 -10.31 -1.20 40.51
CA ASP A 6 -9.94 -2.19 39.50
C ASP A 6 -8.59 -2.88 39.68
N SER A 7 -8.60 -4.01 40.41
CA SER A 7 -7.63 -5.08 40.15
C SER A 7 -7.70 -5.55 38.69
N ASP A 8 -8.88 -5.43 38.07
CA ASP A 8 -9.16 -5.94 36.73
C ASP A 8 -8.48 -5.09 35.64
N LEU A 9 -8.26 -3.78 35.89
CA LEU A 9 -7.46 -2.92 35.01
C LEU A 9 -5.95 -3.15 35.17
N MET A 10 -5.49 -3.67 36.32
CA MET A 10 -4.08 -4.00 36.54
C MET A 10 -3.68 -5.37 35.99
N GLU A 11 -4.64 -6.28 35.77
CA GLU A 11 -4.37 -7.57 35.12
C GLU A 11 -4.30 -7.48 33.59
N GLU A 12 -5.02 -6.55 32.95
CA GLU A 12 -4.95 -6.38 31.49
C GLU A 12 -3.58 -5.87 31.01
N ASP A 13 -2.88 -5.05 31.79
CA ASP A 13 -1.56 -4.52 31.45
C ASP A 13 -0.43 -5.53 31.69
N ASN A 14 -0.63 -6.53 32.57
CA ASN A 14 0.34 -7.59 32.84
C ASN A 14 0.17 -8.82 31.94
N GLY A 15 -0.95 -8.97 31.22
CA GLY A 15 -1.25 -10.10 30.35
C GLY A 15 -0.80 -9.95 28.90
N ARG A 16 -0.58 -8.71 28.42
CA ARG A 16 -0.01 -8.45 27.10
C ARG A 16 1.50 -8.52 27.21
N GLY A 17 2.11 -9.59 26.68
CA GLY A 17 3.57 -9.75 26.63
C GLY A 17 4.29 -8.47 26.17
N ASN A 18 5.57 -8.33 26.54
CA ASN A 18 6.36 -7.15 26.22
C ASN A 18 6.20 -6.77 24.73
N PRO A 19 5.72 -5.55 24.39
CA PRO A 19 5.53 -5.09 23.02
C PRO A 19 6.75 -5.27 22.13
N ILE A 20 7.96 -5.19 22.71
CA ILE A 20 9.22 -5.42 22.03
C ILE A 20 9.31 -6.88 21.54
N THR A 21 8.89 -7.85 22.36
CA THR A 21 8.87 -9.27 22.00
C THR A 21 7.96 -9.52 20.81
N PHE A 22 6.77 -8.93 20.77
CA PHE A 22 5.85 -9.05 19.63
C PHE A 22 6.43 -8.46 18.34
N ILE A 23 7.10 -7.31 18.44
CA ILE A 23 7.76 -6.67 17.28
C ILE A 23 8.91 -7.55 16.78
N ASP A 24 9.72 -8.10 17.68
CA ASP A 24 10.85 -8.97 17.33
C ASP A 24 10.39 -10.28 16.67
N GLU A 25 9.31 -10.89 17.16
CA GLU A 25 8.69 -12.07 16.56
C GLU A 25 8.19 -11.79 15.14
N LEU A 26 7.47 -10.69 14.94
CA LEU A 26 7.01 -10.27 13.62
C LEU A 26 8.20 -10.02 12.67
N MET A 27 9.22 -9.30 13.14
CA MET A 27 10.42 -9.01 12.35
C MET A 27 11.16 -10.29 11.97
N LYS A 28 11.24 -11.25 12.89
CA LYS A 28 11.83 -12.56 12.62
C LYS A 28 11.06 -13.31 11.55
N GLU A 29 9.73 -13.31 11.59
CA GLU A 29 8.89 -13.96 10.59
C GLU A 29 9.06 -13.29 9.21
N ILE A 30 8.97 -11.96 9.14
CA ILE A 30 9.18 -11.20 7.90
C ILE A 30 10.54 -11.51 7.28
N ARG A 31 11.61 -11.56 8.08
CA ARG A 31 12.96 -11.86 7.59
C ARG A 31 13.09 -13.24 6.96
N LYS A 32 12.29 -14.24 7.36
CA LYS A 32 12.31 -15.57 6.71
C LYS A 32 11.92 -15.48 5.22
N HIS A 33 11.10 -14.50 4.88
CA HIS A 33 10.60 -14.27 3.52
C HIS A 33 11.43 -13.24 2.74
N MET A 34 12.38 -12.55 3.37
CA MET A 34 13.25 -11.57 2.71
C MET A 34 14.57 -12.22 2.28
N LYS A 35 14.77 -12.34 0.96
CA LYS A 35 16.05 -12.75 0.34
C LYS A 35 16.36 -11.84 -0.83
N GLY A 36 17.60 -11.37 -0.97
CA GLY A 36 18.06 -10.60 -2.14
C GLY A 36 18.98 -9.43 -1.82
N GLU A 37 19.41 -8.73 -2.87
CA GLU A 37 20.16 -7.48 -2.81
C GLU A 37 19.27 -6.31 -3.27
N GLY A 38 19.71 -5.05 -3.08
CA GLY A 38 18.95 -3.88 -3.55
C GLY A 38 17.83 -3.39 -2.62
N HIS A 39 17.76 -3.89 -1.38
CA HIS A 39 16.73 -3.51 -0.40
C HIS A 39 16.62 -2.00 -0.14
N GLY A 40 17.73 -1.25 -0.24
CA GLY A 40 17.72 0.20 -0.06
C GLY A 40 16.90 0.94 -1.13
N ALA A 41 17.18 0.65 -2.41
CA ALA A 41 16.46 1.24 -3.53
C ALA A 41 14.98 0.82 -3.55
N LEU A 42 14.70 -0.47 -3.30
CA LEU A 42 13.34 -0.97 -3.21
C LEU A 42 12.56 -0.31 -2.06
N LYS A 43 13.17 -0.19 -0.88
CA LYS A 43 12.56 0.51 0.26
C LYS A 43 12.26 1.98 -0.07
N ALA A 44 13.17 2.67 -0.74
CA ALA A 44 12.97 4.05 -1.16
C ALA A 44 11.79 4.18 -2.14
N ALA A 45 11.74 3.33 -3.17
CA ALA A 45 10.65 3.31 -4.14
C ALA A 45 9.30 2.97 -3.49
N MET A 46 9.24 1.98 -2.59
CA MET A 46 8.02 1.62 -1.86
C MET A 46 7.56 2.75 -0.95
N THR A 47 8.48 3.48 -0.32
CA THR A 47 8.16 4.63 0.53
C THR A 47 7.61 5.78 -0.32
N ALA A 48 8.24 6.07 -1.46
CA ALA A 48 7.76 7.08 -2.40
C ALA A 48 6.34 6.74 -2.89
N PHE A 49 6.10 5.47 -3.26
CA PHE A 49 4.80 4.99 -3.68
C PHE A 49 3.74 5.12 -2.58
N ARG A 50 4.05 4.67 -1.35
CA ARG A 50 3.13 4.73 -0.20
C ARG A 50 2.75 6.15 0.21
N THR A 51 3.61 7.12 -0.06
CA THR A 51 3.45 8.50 0.40
C THR A 51 3.16 9.49 -0.73
N ILE A 52 3.03 9.02 -1.98
CA ILE A 52 2.61 9.86 -3.08
C ILE A 52 1.21 10.40 -2.78
N SER A 53 0.98 11.68 -3.08
CA SER A 53 -0.36 12.24 -3.00
C SER A 53 -0.54 13.31 -4.06
N ARG A 54 -1.73 13.36 -4.64
CA ARG A 54 -2.12 14.37 -5.64
C ARG A 54 -1.89 15.79 -5.14
N LYS A 55 -2.09 16.06 -3.85
CA LYS A 55 -1.91 17.38 -3.23
C LYS A 55 -0.48 17.91 -3.28
N LYS A 56 0.52 17.04 -3.51
CA LYS A 56 1.93 17.43 -3.60
C LYS A 56 2.31 17.97 -4.99
N PHE A 57 1.39 17.94 -5.95
CA PHE A 57 1.64 18.32 -7.35
C PHE A 57 0.79 19.50 -7.78
N SER A 58 1.26 20.25 -8.76
CA SER A 58 0.54 21.40 -9.30
C SER A 58 -0.66 21.00 -10.16
N SER A 59 -0.58 19.84 -10.82
CA SER A 59 -1.59 19.33 -11.74
C SER A 59 -1.80 17.81 -11.61
N SER A 60 -2.95 17.33 -12.10
CA SER A 60 -3.24 15.89 -12.13
C SER A 60 -2.33 15.15 -13.09
N ASP A 61 -1.93 15.80 -14.18
CA ASP A 61 -0.96 15.25 -15.14
C ASP A 61 0.41 15.03 -14.50
N GLU A 62 0.91 16.02 -13.75
CA GLU A 62 2.19 15.91 -13.03
C GLU A 62 2.16 14.78 -11.99
N PHE A 63 1.03 14.64 -11.29
CA PHE A 63 0.81 13.53 -10.37
C PHE A 63 0.84 12.17 -11.09
N ILE A 64 0.07 12.01 -12.18
CA ILE A 64 -0.01 10.75 -12.94
C ILE A 64 1.35 10.37 -13.52
N VAL A 65 2.09 11.33 -14.08
CA VAL A 65 3.45 11.10 -14.61
C VAL A 65 4.40 10.63 -13.50
N SER A 66 4.35 11.28 -12.34
CA SER A 66 5.17 10.91 -11.19
C SER A 66 4.82 9.52 -10.64
N MET A 67 3.52 9.21 -10.56
CA MET A 67 3.05 7.90 -10.13
C MET A 67 3.48 6.80 -11.11
N LYS A 68 3.40 7.04 -12.42
CA LYS A 68 3.89 6.14 -13.46
C LYS A 68 5.40 5.88 -13.32
N ALA A 69 6.19 6.92 -13.07
CA ALA A 69 7.64 6.79 -12.89
C ALA A 69 8.00 5.96 -11.64
N ILE A 70 7.32 6.21 -10.52
CA ILE A 70 7.51 5.43 -9.29
C ILE A 70 7.11 3.97 -9.51
N TYR A 71 5.95 3.73 -10.13
CA TYR A 71 5.47 2.39 -10.41
C TYR A 71 6.41 1.62 -11.34
N LYS A 72 6.93 2.26 -12.40
CA LYS A 72 7.96 1.68 -13.27
C LYS A 72 9.19 1.27 -12.47
N THR A 73 9.67 2.15 -11.58
CA THR A 73 10.83 1.86 -10.71
C THR A 73 10.56 0.64 -9.82
N LEU A 74 9.35 0.51 -9.28
CA LEU A 74 8.93 -0.65 -8.48
C LEU A 74 8.90 -1.95 -9.29
N VAL A 75 8.48 -1.90 -10.56
CA VAL A 75 8.51 -3.04 -11.48
C VAL A 75 9.96 -3.43 -11.81
N ASP A 76 10.79 -2.45 -12.16
CA ASP A 76 12.21 -2.66 -12.50
C ASP A 76 12.99 -3.26 -11.31
N LEU A 77 12.63 -2.88 -10.08
CA LEU A 77 13.17 -3.43 -8.83
C LEU A 77 12.51 -4.73 -8.36
N LYS A 78 11.61 -5.32 -9.17
CA LYS A 78 10.91 -6.58 -8.87
C LYS A 78 10.18 -6.57 -7.53
N SER A 79 9.55 -5.43 -7.19
CA SER A 79 8.86 -5.23 -5.91
C SER A 79 7.69 -6.19 -5.65
N GLY A 80 7.11 -6.76 -6.70
CA GLY A 80 5.91 -7.59 -6.61
C GLY A 80 4.64 -6.81 -6.24
N ILE A 81 4.64 -5.46 -6.34
CA ILE A 81 3.44 -4.66 -6.12
C ILE A 81 2.38 -5.05 -7.16
N PRO A 82 1.20 -5.57 -6.73
CA PRO A 82 0.14 -5.93 -7.66
C PRO A 82 -0.33 -4.69 -8.42
N PRO A 83 -0.53 -4.76 -9.75
CA PRO A 83 -0.90 -3.56 -10.51
C PRO A 83 -2.29 -3.01 -10.11
N TYR A 84 -3.18 -3.87 -9.59
CA TYR A 84 -4.44 -3.44 -8.98
C TYR A 84 -4.24 -2.49 -7.80
N TYR A 85 -3.27 -2.76 -6.93
CA TYR A 85 -2.95 -1.89 -5.78
C TYR A 85 -2.45 -0.52 -6.25
N ALA A 86 -1.66 -0.50 -7.34
CA ALA A 86 -1.20 0.73 -7.93
C ALA A 86 -2.35 1.57 -8.51
N LEU A 87 -3.25 0.91 -9.23
CA LEU A 87 -4.42 1.54 -9.82
C LEU A 87 -5.38 2.10 -8.76
N GLN A 88 -5.67 1.32 -7.71
CA GLN A 88 -6.55 1.76 -6.63
C GLN A 88 -5.99 3.00 -5.92
N THR A 89 -4.68 3.03 -5.66
CA THR A 89 -4.00 4.19 -5.07
C THR A 89 -4.17 5.44 -5.95
N MET A 90 -4.07 5.28 -7.28
CA MET A 90 -4.23 6.39 -8.22
C MET A 90 -5.66 6.94 -8.21
N LEU A 91 -6.65 6.05 -8.24
CA LEU A 91 -8.06 6.44 -8.25
C LEU A 91 -8.44 7.19 -6.97
N ILE A 92 -8.02 6.70 -5.79
CA ILE A 92 -8.27 7.37 -4.50
C ILE A 92 -7.74 8.82 -4.51
N GLU A 93 -6.52 9.04 -5.00
CA GLU A 93 -5.92 10.37 -5.04
C GLU A 93 -6.58 11.29 -6.09
N LEU A 94 -7.11 10.73 -7.18
CA LEU A 94 -7.82 11.50 -8.20
C LEU A 94 -9.28 11.79 -7.82
N MET A 95 -9.89 11.04 -6.90
CA MET A 95 -11.27 11.31 -6.43
C MET A 95 -11.41 12.67 -5.76
N GLU A 96 -10.31 13.23 -5.28
CA GLU A 96 -10.29 14.58 -4.71
C GLU A 96 -10.34 15.68 -5.79
N VAL A 97 -10.30 15.33 -7.07
CA VAL A 97 -10.41 16.25 -8.22
C VAL A 97 -11.85 16.17 -8.78
N PRO A 98 -12.73 17.16 -8.49
CA PRO A 98 -14.15 17.07 -8.81
C PRO A 98 -14.44 16.81 -10.30
N GLU A 99 -13.62 17.35 -11.19
CA GLU A 99 -13.73 17.22 -12.64
C GLU A 99 -13.52 15.78 -13.12
N LEU A 100 -12.82 14.95 -12.33
CA LEU A 100 -12.51 13.57 -12.67
C LEU A 100 -13.49 12.55 -12.05
N ASN A 101 -14.43 12.99 -11.21
CA ASN A 101 -15.32 12.09 -10.47
C ASN A 101 -16.09 11.11 -11.35
N SER A 102 -16.73 11.60 -12.43
CA SER A 102 -17.49 10.73 -13.32
C SER A 102 -16.61 9.70 -14.03
N PHE A 103 -15.40 10.09 -14.43
CA PHE A 103 -14.43 9.17 -15.02
C PHE A 103 -13.99 8.11 -14.02
N ILE A 104 -13.72 8.49 -12.77
CA ILE A 104 -13.27 7.58 -11.72
C ILE A 104 -14.34 6.55 -11.38
N VAL A 105 -15.60 6.97 -11.25
CA VAL A 105 -16.71 6.04 -11.00
C VAL A 105 -16.83 5.00 -12.11
N VAL A 106 -16.65 5.39 -13.36
CA VAL A 106 -16.65 4.45 -14.50
C VAL A 106 -15.48 3.46 -14.37
N LYS A 107 -14.27 3.95 -14.07
CA LYS A 107 -13.09 3.08 -13.91
C LYS A 107 -13.17 2.15 -12.70
N ASP A 108 -13.73 2.61 -11.59
CA ASP A 108 -13.95 1.77 -10.42
C ASP A 108 -14.95 0.65 -10.72
N ASN A 109 -16.02 0.95 -11.46
CA ASN A 109 -16.97 -0.06 -11.91
C ASN A 109 -16.36 -1.07 -12.88
N GLU A 110 -15.53 -0.62 -13.83
CA GLU A 110 -14.77 -1.51 -14.73
C GLU A 110 -13.87 -2.46 -13.93
N LEU A 111 -13.24 -1.97 -12.85
CA LEU A 111 -12.38 -2.79 -11.99
C LEU A 111 -13.15 -3.80 -11.16
N ASN A 112 -14.30 -3.40 -10.61
CA ASN A 112 -15.18 -4.29 -9.85
C ASN A 112 -15.75 -5.43 -10.72
N ALA A 113 -15.76 -5.26 -12.04
CA ALA A 113 -16.19 -6.29 -12.99
C ALA A 113 -15.10 -7.34 -13.32
N ILE A 114 -13.86 -7.16 -12.85
CA ILE A 114 -12.78 -8.12 -13.09
C ILE A 114 -12.96 -9.35 -12.19
N GLU A 115 -13.30 -10.49 -12.79
CA GLU A 115 -13.63 -11.74 -12.09
C GLU A 115 -12.44 -12.34 -11.30
N ASN A 116 -11.21 -12.12 -11.77
CA ASN A 116 -10.00 -12.49 -11.05
C ASN A 116 -8.89 -11.43 -11.20
N PRO A 117 -8.85 -10.42 -10.31
CA PRO A 117 -7.91 -9.31 -10.41
C PRO A 117 -6.46 -9.74 -10.20
N VAL A 118 -6.21 -10.94 -9.67
CA VAL A 118 -4.86 -11.48 -9.43
C VAL A 118 -4.27 -12.15 -10.68
N THR A 119 -5.07 -12.83 -11.51
CA THR A 119 -4.58 -13.55 -12.71
C THR A 119 -4.74 -12.77 -14.01
N MET A 120 -5.71 -11.86 -14.13
CA MET A 120 -5.96 -11.17 -15.41
C MET A 120 -4.89 -10.13 -15.74
N ILE A 121 -4.22 -9.60 -14.72
CA ILE A 121 -3.15 -8.60 -14.88
C ILE A 121 -1.87 -9.21 -15.47
N THR A 122 -1.66 -10.52 -15.31
CA THR A 122 -0.58 -11.25 -15.98
C THR A 122 -0.81 -11.44 -17.50
N MET A 123 -2.00 -11.17 -18.04
CA MET A 123 -2.29 -11.36 -19.47
C MET A 123 -2.22 -10.09 -20.33
N ILE A 124 -2.10 -8.90 -19.75
CA ILE A 124 -1.86 -7.64 -20.50
C ILE A 124 -0.35 -7.32 -20.56
N ASP A 125 0.50 -8.34 -20.62
CA ASP A 125 1.94 -8.20 -20.89
C ASP A 125 2.36 -9.05 -22.12
N SER A 126 1.40 -9.44 -22.97
CA SER A 126 1.66 -10.26 -24.16
C SER A 126 0.94 -9.83 -25.44
N SER A 127 0.44 -8.59 -25.52
CA SER A 127 -0.09 -8.09 -26.79
C SER A 127 0.14 -6.59 -27.00
N ILE A 128 1.25 -6.33 -27.71
CA ILE A 128 1.59 -5.20 -28.60
C ILE A 128 1.98 -3.88 -27.93
#